data_AF-A0A1V5TM11-F1
#
_entry.id   AF-A0A1V5TM11-F1
#
_cell.length_a   1.000
_cell.length_b   1.000
_cell.length_c   1.000
_cell.angle_alpha   90.00
_cell.angle_beta   90.00
_cell.angle_gamma   90.00
#
_symmetry.space_group_name_H-M   'P 1'
#
loop_
_entity.id
_entity.type
_entity.pdbx_description
1 polymer ?
#
loop_
_entity_poly.entity_id
_entity_poly.type
_entity_poly.pdbx_seq_one_letter_code
_entity_poly.pdbx_strand_id
1 'polypeptide(L)'
;MSLIADKIIIGDYLVPVRTGFWSVLNELVEYFAGEDHYRNFKSFVADNGLTNLAGKAGLNIIKELDNTPSTSQIFVLEHPQSN
;
A
#
# COMPACT_ATOMS: atom_id res chain seq x y z
N MET A 1 0.37 -20.08 -21.02
CA MET A 1 0.00 -19.96 -19.60
C MET A 1 0.85 -18.86 -19.00
N SER A 2 0.24 -17.86 -18.37
CA SER A 2 0.98 -16.86 -17.60
C SER A 2 1.52 -17.55 -16.34
N LEU A 3 2.78 -17.31 -16.00
CA LEU A 3 3.31 -17.69 -14.69
C LEU A 3 2.59 -16.83 -13.65
N ILE A 4 1.72 -17.43 -12.85
CA ILE A 4 1.15 -16.78 -11.66
C ILE A 4 2.19 -16.95 -10.56
N ALA A 5 2.62 -15.85 -9.94
CA ALA A 5 3.60 -15.92 -8.88
C ALA A 5 2.98 -16.57 -7.64
N ASP A 6 3.68 -17.55 -7.05
CA ASP A 6 3.25 -18.18 -5.80
C ASP A 6 3.27 -17.19 -4.63
N LYS A 7 4.15 -16.19 -4.70
CA LYS A 7 4.31 -15.14 -3.69
C LYS A 7 4.52 -13.78 -4.36
N ILE A 8 3.90 -12.75 -3.77
CA ILE A 8 4.02 -11.36 -4.20
C ILE A 8 4.59 -10.56 -3.03
N ILE A 9 5.67 -9.82 -3.26
CA ILE A 9 6.18 -8.84 -2.29
C ILE A 9 5.77 -7.46 -2.78
N ILE A 10 4.99 -6.73 -1.99
CA ILE A 10 4.53 -5.38 -2.31
C ILE A 10 4.88 -4.44 -1.16
N GLY A 11 5.40 -3.26 -1.50
CA GLY A 11 5.73 -2.21 -0.54
C GLY A 11 5.09 -0.90 -0.96
N ASP A 12 4.47 -0.20 -0.01
CA ASP A 12 3.84 1.09 -0.20
C ASP A 12 3.81 1.88 1.12
N TYR A 13 3.09 3.00 1.16
CA TYR A 13 2.95 3.84 2.34
C TYR A 13 2.28 3.11 3.51
N LEU A 14 2.85 3.30 4.71
CA LEU A 14 2.27 2.81 5.95
C LEU A 14 0.96 3.53 6.25
N VAL A 15 -0.11 2.75 6.44
CA VAL A 15 -1.43 3.22 6.83
C VAL A 15 -1.84 2.53 8.16
N PRO A 16 -2.25 3.26 9.21
CA PRO A 16 -2.49 4.70 9.25
C PRO A 16 -1.19 5.51 9.22
N VAL A 17 -1.26 6.59 8.46
CA VAL A 17 -0.17 7.52 8.23
C VAL A 17 0.22 8.23 9.53
N ARG A 18 1.53 8.28 9.85
CA ARG A 18 2.03 8.96 11.05
C ARG A 18 1.85 10.48 10.98
N THR A 19 1.62 11.11 12.13
CA THR A 19 1.61 12.57 12.28
C THR A 19 2.96 13.14 11.81
N GLY A 20 2.94 13.98 10.78
CA GLY A 20 4.13 14.50 10.10
C GLY A 20 4.32 14.01 8.67
N PHE A 21 3.74 12.88 8.27
CA PHE A 21 3.73 12.48 6.85
C PHE A 21 2.71 13.32 6.04
N TRP A 22 1.67 13.85 6.69
CA TRP A 22 0.77 14.82 6.05
C TRP A 22 1.46 16.11 5.60
N SER A 23 2.52 16.56 6.28
CA SER A 23 3.30 17.71 5.80
C SER A 23 4.14 17.35 4.58
N VAL A 24 4.72 16.14 4.55
CA VAL A 24 5.44 15.62 3.37
C VAL A 24 4.49 15.45 2.18
N LEU A 25 3.26 14.97 2.42
CA LEU A 25 2.24 14.87 1.38
C LEU A 25 1.81 16.24 0.87
N ASN A 26 1.62 17.23 1.75
CA ASN A 26 1.27 18.58 1.30
C ASN A 26 2.37 19.17 0.41
N GLU A 27 3.64 18.97 0.76
CA GLU A 27 4.79 19.39 -0.05
C GLU A 27 4.84 18.66 -1.40
N LEU A 28 4.60 17.34 -1.40
CA LEU A 28 4.47 16.56 -2.62
C LEU A 28 3.26 17.01 -3.45
N VAL A 29 2.13 17.35 -2.84
CA VAL A 29 0.92 17.82 -3.52
C VAL A 29 1.14 19.17 -4.19
N GLU A 30 1.83 20.10 -3.52
CA GLU A 30 2.22 21.39 -4.09
C GLU A 30 3.23 21.23 -5.23
N TYR A 31 4.15 20.25 -5.12
CA TYR A 31 5.14 19.94 -6.15
C TYR A 31 4.55 19.18 -7.36
N PHE A 32 3.57 18.31 -7.14
CA PHE A 32 2.98 17.44 -8.15
C PHE A 32 1.68 17.97 -8.77
N ALA A 33 1.19 19.16 -8.37
CA ALA A 33 -0.13 19.77 -8.63
C ALA A 33 -0.68 19.72 -10.07
N GLY A 34 -0.89 18.52 -10.60
CA GLY A 34 -2.13 18.05 -11.19
C GLY A 34 -2.85 17.17 -10.16
N GLU A 35 -4.11 17.52 -9.88
CA GLU A 35 -4.97 17.10 -8.76
C GLU A 35 -5.18 15.58 -8.59
N ASP A 36 -4.97 14.79 -9.65
CA ASP A 36 -5.39 13.39 -9.72
C ASP A 36 -4.56 12.45 -8.83
N HIS A 37 -3.25 12.68 -8.69
CA HIS A 37 -2.39 11.83 -7.86
C HIS A 37 -2.71 11.95 -6.37
N TYR A 38 -3.09 13.16 -5.93
CA TYR A 38 -3.52 13.39 -4.55
C TYR A 38 -4.81 12.67 -4.23
N ARG A 39 -5.80 12.71 -5.14
CA ARG A 39 -7.09 12.04 -4.96
C ARG A 39 -6.91 10.53 -4.82
N ASN A 40 -6.07 9.92 -5.66
CA ASN A 40 -5.77 8.49 -5.59
C ASN A 40 -5.11 8.11 -4.25
N PHE A 41 -4.13 8.91 -3.80
CA PHE A 41 -3.49 8.69 -2.51
C PHE A 41 -4.48 8.83 -1.33
N LYS A 42 -5.33 9.87 -1.33
CA LYS A 42 -6.35 10.06 -0.30
C LYS A 42 -7.35 8.91 -0.25
N SER A 43 -7.77 8.43 -1.43
CA SER A 43 -8.63 7.25 -1.53
C SER A 43 -7.93 6.01 -0.99
N PHE A 44 -6.66 5.79 -1.33
CA PHE A 44 -5.87 4.66 -0.83
C PHE A 44 -5.75 4.66 0.70
N VAL A 45 -5.45 5.80 1.32
CA VAL A 45 -5.37 5.92 2.78
C VAL A 45 -6.74 5.72 3.43
N ALA A 46 -7.80 6.31 2.87
CA ALA A 46 -9.17 6.15 3.39
C ALA A 46 -9.63 4.69 3.29
N ASP A 47 -9.17 3.97 2.26
CA ASP A 47 -9.46 2.56 2.04
C ASP A 47 -8.56 1.62 2.85
N ASN A 48 -7.81 2.07 3.87
CA ASN A 48 -6.91 1.23 4.68
C ASN A 48 -5.71 0.63 3.89
N GLY A 49 -5.26 1.32 2.85
CA GLY A 49 -4.00 1.07 2.16
C GLY A 49 -3.86 -0.32 1.55
N LEU A 50 -2.63 -0.87 1.63
CA LEU A 50 -2.30 -2.17 1.07
C LEU A 50 -3.15 -3.31 1.66
N THR A 51 -3.60 -3.17 2.90
CA THR A 51 -4.39 -4.20 3.60
C THR A 51 -5.69 -4.48 2.85
N ASN A 52 -6.42 -3.43 2.49
CA ASN A 52 -7.65 -3.57 1.72
C ASN A 52 -7.39 -3.92 0.26
N LEU A 53 -6.29 -3.41 -0.32
CA LEU A 53 -5.91 -3.77 -1.68
C LEU A 53 -5.64 -5.28 -1.82
N ALA A 54 -4.91 -5.87 -0.86
CA ALA A 54 -4.70 -7.31 -0.79
C ALA A 54 -6.02 -8.08 -0.64
N GLY A 55 -6.92 -7.60 0.23
CA GLY A 55 -8.26 -8.18 0.39
C GLY A 55 -9.11 -8.12 -0.88
N LYS A 56 -9.15 -6.98 -1.58
CA LYS A 56 -9.85 -6.81 -2.87
C LYS A 56 -9.25 -7.71 -3.97
N ALA A 57 -7.95 -7.94 -3.93
CA ALA A 57 -7.26 -8.86 -4.84
C ALA A 57 -7.46 -10.34 -4.49
N GLY A 58 -8.15 -10.65 -3.38
CA GLY A 58 -8.33 -12.01 -2.90
C GLY A 58 -7.01 -12.68 -2.55
N LEU A 59 -6.04 -11.92 -2.03
CA LEU A 59 -4.72 -12.40 -1.61
C LEU A 59 -4.63 -12.45 -0.08
N ASN A 60 -3.92 -13.44 0.44
CA ASN A 60 -3.61 -13.55 1.86
C ASN A 60 -2.32 -12.80 2.17
N ILE A 61 -2.34 -11.95 3.20
CA ILE A 61 -1.12 -11.38 3.79
C ILE A 61 -0.52 -12.42 4.72
N ILE A 62 0.64 -12.98 4.35
CA ILE A 62 1.35 -13.99 5.17
C ILE A 62 2.49 -13.39 5.98
N LYS A 63 2.97 -12.22 5.60
CA LYS A 63 3.97 -11.49 6.37
C LYS A 63 3.79 -10.00 6.19
N GLU A 64 3.89 -9.31 7.30
CA GLU A 64 3.99 -7.86 7.36
C GLU A 64 5.36 -7.46 7.88
N LEU A 65 5.95 -6.48 7.20
CA LEU A 65 7.15 -5.78 7.60
C LEU A 65 6.77 -4.30 7.62
N ASP A 66 6.40 -3.79 8.79
CA ASP A 66 6.10 -2.39 8.99
C ASP A 66 7.34 -1.63 9.47
N ASN A 67 7.30 -0.30 9.37
CA ASN A 67 8.25 0.61 10.00
C ASN A 67 9.72 0.46 9.54
N THR A 68 9.93 -0.10 8.35
CA THR A 68 11.26 -0.35 7.77
C THR A 68 11.31 0.05 6.28
N PRO A 69 11.32 1.35 5.91
CA PRO A 69 11.40 2.60 6.70
C PRO A 69 10.11 3.02 7.43
N SER A 70 10.18 4.03 8.30
CA SER A 70 9.12 4.42 9.24
C SER A 70 7.80 4.91 8.64
N THR A 71 7.77 5.14 7.33
CA THR A 71 6.61 5.58 6.54
C THR A 71 6.15 4.53 5.55
N SER A 72 6.72 3.33 5.59
CA SER A 72 6.47 2.27 4.62
C SER A 72 5.99 0.99 5.31
N GLN A 73 5.18 0.25 4.58
CA GLN A 73 4.69 -1.07 4.90
C GLN A 73 5.02 -1.99 3.74
N ILE A 74 5.55 -3.17 4.05
CA ILE A 74 5.82 -4.20 3.07
C ILE A 74 5.02 -5.44 3.45
N PHE A 75 4.28 -5.98 2.49
CA PHE A 75 3.60 -7.25 2.62
C PHE A 75 4.23 -8.32 1.74
N VAL A 76 4.26 -9.54 2.27
CA VAL A 76 4.35 -10.75 1.47
C VAL A 76 2.95 -11.32 1.38
N LEU A 77 2.47 -11.45 0.15
CA LEU A 77 1.15 -11.95 -0.19
C LEU A 77 1.27 -13.30 -0.90
N GLU A 78 0.25 -14.11 -0.76
CA GLU A 78 0.07 -15.34 -1.53
C GLU A 78 -1.41 -15.52 -1.90
N HIS A 79 -1.68 -16.35 -2.91
CA HIS A 79 -3.04 -16.76 -3.18
C HIS A 79 -3.57 -17.60 -1.99
N PRO A 80 -4.83 -17.43 -1.58
CA PRO A 80 -5.50 -18.36 -0.68
C PRO A 80 -5.41 -19.72 -1.35
N GLN A 81 -4.70 -20.64 -0.69
CA GLN A 81 -4.35 -21.96 -1.19
C GLN A 81 -5.41 -22.51 -2.16
N SER A 82 -5.06 -22.65 -3.43
CA SER A 82 -5.61 -23.76 -4.22
C SER A 82 -4.92 -25.00 -3.67
N ASN A 83 -5.68 -25.90 -3.06
CA ASN A 83 -5.19 -27.19 -2.53
C ASN A 83 -4.17 -27.88 -3.44
#